data_AF-A0A350Q6P2-F1
#
_entry.id   AF-A0A350Q6P2-F1
#
_cell.length_a   1.000
_cell.length_b   1.000
_cell.length_c   1.000
_cell.angle_alpha   90.00
_cell.angle_beta   90.00
_cell.angle_gamma   90.00
#
_symmetry.space_group_name_H-M   'P 1'
#
loop_
_entity.id
_entity.type
_entity.pdbx_description
1 polymer ?
#
loop_
_entity_poly.entity_id
_entity_poly.type
_entity_poly.pdbx_seq_one_letter_code
_entity_poly.pdbx_strand_id
1 'polypeptide(L)'
;MQMLKTARREVGRCGTHVLPLCALVLLGLVAPSASWAQQSQEASEEPEVALLTAVTGPLSRGITTAYPDAQAYFDQGLQMMYAFTIDKGLDSFVEAQRRDPDCAMCYFGEAWA
;
A
#
# COMPACT_ATOMS: atom_id res chain seq x y z
N MET A 1 63.63 -53.36 18.94
CA MET A 1 63.21 -54.23 17.83
C MET A 1 62.22 -53.44 16.99
N GLN A 2 62.67 -52.99 15.81
CA GLN A 2 61.85 -52.25 14.84
C GLN A 2 60.70 -53.13 14.38
N MET A 3 59.53 -52.53 14.10
CA MET A 3 58.70 -52.89 12.95
C MET A 3 57.88 -51.65 12.55
N LEU A 4 58.28 -51.07 11.42
CA LEU A 4 57.49 -50.11 10.66
C LEU A 4 56.14 -50.73 10.28
N LYS A 5 55.04 -49.97 10.42
CA LYS A 5 53.79 -50.24 9.70
C LYS A 5 53.37 -48.97 8.95
N THR A 6 53.49 -49.05 7.63
CA THR A 6 53.12 -48.04 6.66
C THR A 6 51.61 -47.94 6.48
N ALA A 7 51.14 -46.69 6.45
CA ALA A 7 50.04 -46.10 5.66
C ALA A 7 48.72 -46.85 5.45
N ARG A 8 47.62 -46.17 5.80
CA ARG A 8 46.49 -46.01 4.87
C ARG A 8 45.85 -44.64 5.08
N ARG A 9 46.00 -43.75 4.10
CA ARG A 9 45.31 -42.46 4.05
C ARG A 9 43.88 -42.75 3.57
N GLU A 10 42.92 -42.67 4.48
CA GLU A 10 41.50 -42.66 4.13
C GLU A 10 41.20 -41.31 3.47
N VAL A 11 41.08 -41.28 2.14
CA VAL A 11 40.57 -40.11 1.42
C VAL A 11 39.07 -40.03 1.72
N GLY A 12 38.74 -39.29 2.77
CA GLY A 12 37.37 -39.03 3.19
C GLY A 12 36.57 -38.41 2.05
N ARG A 13 35.60 -39.20 1.57
CA ARG A 13 34.50 -38.90 0.65
C ARG A 13 33.58 -37.80 1.23
N CYS A 14 34.13 -36.61 1.45
CA CYS A 14 33.45 -35.45 2.04
C CYS A 14 33.30 -34.29 1.04
N GLY A 15 34.14 -34.25 -0.02
CA GLY A 15 34.15 -33.13 -0.96
C GLY A 15 33.16 -33.18 -2.13
N THR A 16 32.56 -34.34 -2.43
CA THR A 16 31.79 -34.53 -3.68
C THR A 16 30.35 -34.00 -3.61
N HIS A 17 29.81 -33.74 -2.43
CA HIS A 17 28.44 -33.22 -2.25
C HIS A 17 28.37 -31.74 -1.85
N VAL A 18 29.51 -31.12 -1.49
CA VAL A 18 29.56 -29.69 -1.10
C VAL A 18 29.54 -28.77 -2.33
N LEU A 19 30.17 -29.20 -3.42
CA LEU A 19 30.22 -28.46 -4.70
C LEU A 19 28.85 -28.19 -5.37
N PRO A 20 27.92 -29.16 -5.51
CA PRO A 20 26.62 -28.89 -6.13
C PRO A 20 25.68 -28.04 -5.26
N LEU A 21 25.87 -28.07 -3.93
CA LEU A 21 25.11 -27.26 -2.97
C LEU A 21 25.49 -25.77 -3.06
N CYS A 22 26.79 -25.46 -3.20
CA CYS A 22 27.23 -24.07 -3.41
C CYS A 22 26.79 -23.49 -4.76
N ALA A 23 26.72 -24.32 -5.82
CA ALA A 23 26.29 -23.88 -7.15
C ALA A 23 24.80 -23.49 -7.20
N LEU A 24 23.93 -24.20 -6.47
CA LEU A 24 22.50 -23.86 -6.36
C LEU A 24 22.24 -22.57 -5.56
N VAL A 25 23.07 -22.28 -4.56
CA VAL A 25 22.96 -21.04 -3.76
C VAL A 25 23.36 -19.81 -4.59
N LEU A 26 24.36 -19.92 -5.46
CA LEU A 26 24.83 -18.79 -6.27
C LEU A 26 23.90 -18.45 -7.46
N LEU A 27 23.12 -19.41 -7.97
CA LEU A 27 22.15 -19.15 -9.05
C LEU A 27 20.90 -18.38 -8.57
N GLY A 28 20.63 -18.34 -7.26
CA GLY A 28 19.50 -17.61 -6.68
C GLY A 28 19.73 -16.11 -6.47
N LEU A 29 20.97 -15.61 -6.55
CA LEU A 29 21.30 -14.20 -6.29
C LEU A 29 21.20 -13.27 -7.51
N VAL A 30 20.99 -13.82 -8.72
CA VAL A 30 20.84 -13.04 -9.96
C VAL A 30 19.47 -13.31 -10.59
N ALA A 31 18.41 -13.40 -9.77
CA ALA A 31 17.07 -13.14 -10.27
C ALA A 31 16.88 -11.62 -10.28
N PRO A 32 16.70 -10.96 -11.44
CA PRO A 32 16.22 -9.60 -11.43
C PRO A 32 14.81 -9.64 -10.83
N SER A 33 14.63 -9.03 -9.67
CA SER A 33 13.33 -8.72 -9.08
C SER A 33 12.59 -7.68 -9.93
N ALA A 34 12.49 -7.88 -11.25
CA ALA A 34 11.82 -6.97 -12.16
C ALA A 34 10.29 -6.98 -11.96
N SER A 35 9.74 -7.94 -11.20
CA SER A 35 8.31 -7.98 -10.88
C SER A 35 7.85 -6.88 -9.91
N TRP A 36 8.74 -6.23 -9.16
CA TRP A 36 8.34 -5.19 -8.19
C TRP A 36 8.52 -3.77 -8.72
N ALA A 37 9.39 -3.58 -9.72
CA ALA A 37 9.68 -2.26 -10.28
C ALA A 37 8.66 -1.82 -11.34
N GLN A 38 7.90 -2.74 -11.95
CA GLN A 38 6.97 -2.41 -13.04
C GLN A 38 5.55 -2.03 -12.56
N GLN A 39 5.25 -2.08 -11.26
CA GLN A 39 3.89 -1.83 -10.76
C GLN A 39 3.63 -0.38 -10.31
N SER A 40 4.51 0.56 -10.60
CA SER A 40 4.37 1.94 -10.10
C SER A 40 4.47 3.01 -11.19
N GLN A 41 3.95 2.77 -12.39
CA GLN A 41 3.96 3.80 -13.44
C GLN A 41 2.88 3.59 -14.52
N GLU A 42 1.62 3.49 -14.08
CA GLU A 42 0.56 4.18 -14.81
C GLU A 42 0.36 5.49 -14.06
N ALA A 43 0.55 6.63 -14.71
CA ALA A 43 0.09 7.90 -14.18
C ALA A 43 -1.44 7.81 -14.14
N SER A 44 -1.97 7.24 -13.06
CA SER A 44 -3.40 7.23 -12.80
C SER A 44 -3.80 8.67 -12.61
N GLU A 45 -4.59 9.21 -13.54
CA GLU A 45 -5.50 10.30 -13.21
C GLU A 45 -6.14 9.94 -11.87
N GLU A 46 -5.92 10.77 -10.86
CA GLU A 46 -6.54 10.56 -9.56
C GLU A 46 -8.06 10.59 -9.82
N PRO A 47 -8.78 9.50 -9.52
CA PRO A 47 -10.16 9.39 -9.93
C PRO A 47 -10.97 10.53 -9.31
N GLU A 48 -11.68 11.30 -10.13
CA GLU A 48 -12.57 12.35 -9.64
C GLU A 48 -13.59 11.74 -8.66
N VAL A 49 -13.60 12.25 -7.43
CA VAL A 49 -14.53 11.80 -6.40
C VAL A 49 -15.94 12.23 -6.79
N ALA A 50 -16.81 11.28 -7.10
CA ALA A 50 -18.19 11.59 -7.52
C ALA A 50 -19.10 11.92 -6.32
N LEU A 51 -19.95 12.94 -6.46
CA LEU A 51 -21.08 13.18 -5.56
C LEU A 51 -22.16 12.10 -5.76
N LEU A 52 -22.30 11.22 -4.78
CA LEU A 52 -23.18 10.04 -4.84
C LEU A 52 -24.63 10.34 -4.38
N THR A 53 -25.24 11.38 -4.96
CA THR A 53 -26.57 11.88 -4.55
C THR A 53 -27.70 10.86 -4.66
N ALA A 54 -27.56 9.84 -5.51
CA ALA A 54 -28.54 8.77 -5.68
C ALA A 54 -28.61 7.78 -4.50
N VAL A 55 -27.57 7.71 -3.67
CA VAL A 55 -27.47 6.76 -2.55
C VAL A 55 -27.29 7.43 -1.18
N THR A 56 -27.10 8.75 -1.14
CA THR A 56 -27.09 9.55 0.09
C THR A 56 -28.51 9.99 0.48
N GLY A 57 -28.75 10.12 1.78
CA GLY A 57 -29.99 10.66 2.35
C GLY A 57 -29.94 12.18 2.59
N PRO A 58 -30.88 12.73 3.38
CA PRO A 58 -30.98 14.16 3.62
C PRO A 58 -30.08 14.66 4.76
N LEU A 59 -29.26 13.80 5.37
CA LEU A 59 -28.40 14.20 6.48
C LEU A 59 -27.36 15.20 5.98
N SER A 60 -27.38 16.40 6.56
CA SER A 60 -26.47 17.48 6.24
C SER A 60 -26.09 18.21 7.52
N ARG A 61 -24.89 18.78 7.52
CA ARG A 61 -24.44 19.68 8.58
C ARG A 61 -23.81 20.89 7.93
N GLY A 62 -24.49 22.03 8.04
CA GLY A 62 -23.95 23.30 7.56
C GLY A 62 -22.59 23.61 8.20
N ILE A 63 -21.58 23.84 7.36
CA ILE A 63 -20.22 24.25 7.74
C ILE A 63 -19.94 25.68 7.25
N THR A 64 -18.90 26.31 7.77
CA THR A 64 -18.43 27.60 7.25
C THR A 64 -17.65 27.37 5.97
N THR A 65 -18.30 27.58 4.83
CA THR A 65 -17.71 27.59 3.49
C THR A 65 -18.52 28.53 2.59
N ALA A 66 -17.86 29.14 1.60
CA ALA A 66 -18.54 29.90 0.55
C ALA A 66 -18.87 29.05 -0.69
N TYR A 67 -18.39 27.80 -0.73
CA TYR A 67 -18.44 26.94 -1.90
C TYR A 67 -19.49 25.84 -1.72
N PRO A 68 -20.59 25.86 -2.51
CA PRO A 68 -21.64 24.85 -2.41
C PRO A 68 -21.14 23.42 -2.61
N ASP A 69 -20.14 23.24 -3.48
CA ASP A 69 -19.53 21.94 -3.73
C ASP A 69 -18.81 21.40 -2.49
N ALA A 70 -18.08 22.26 -1.74
CA ALA A 70 -17.41 21.84 -0.51
C ALA A 70 -18.42 21.39 0.56
N GLN A 71 -19.55 22.10 0.68
CA GLN A 71 -20.65 21.68 1.56
C GLN A 71 -21.23 20.31 1.12
N ALA A 72 -21.43 20.10 -0.18
CA ALA A 72 -21.97 18.85 -0.71
C ALA A 72 -21.04 17.66 -0.45
N TYR A 73 -19.74 17.81 -0.67
CA TYR A 73 -18.75 16.77 -0.37
C TYR A 73 -18.61 16.52 1.14
N PHE A 74 -18.67 17.56 1.97
CA PHE A 74 -18.68 17.38 3.43
C PHE A 74 -19.90 16.59 3.90
N ASP A 75 -21.09 16.91 3.36
CA ASP A 75 -22.32 16.19 3.67
C ASP A 75 -22.28 14.74 3.19
N GLN A 76 -21.70 14.48 2.01
CA GLN A 76 -21.45 13.11 1.53
C GLN A 76 -20.51 12.37 2.48
N GLY A 77 -19.39 12.99 2.86
CA GLY A 77 -18.40 12.39 3.77
C GLY A 77 -19.03 12.01 5.11
N LEU A 78 -19.77 12.94 5.72
CA LEU A 78 -20.52 12.72 6.95
C LEU A 78 -21.46 11.51 6.86
N GLN A 79 -22.21 11.42 5.76
CA GLN A 79 -23.14 10.32 5.53
C GLN A 79 -22.44 8.97 5.33
N MET A 80 -21.33 8.95 4.59
CA MET A 80 -20.54 7.74 4.40
C MET A 80 -19.93 7.25 5.72
N MET A 81 -19.47 8.15 6.58
CA MET A 81 -19.01 7.82 7.93
C MET A 81 -20.13 7.18 8.77
N TYR A 82 -21.34 7.74 8.74
CA TYR A 82 -22.50 7.14 9.42
C TYR A 82 -22.97 5.82 8.80
N ALA A 83 -22.67 5.58 7.53
CA ALA A 83 -22.94 4.33 6.82
C ALA A 83 -21.83 3.28 6.98
N PHE A 84 -20.74 3.60 7.70
CA PHE A 84 -19.54 2.77 7.84
C PHE A 84 -18.77 2.53 6.53
N THR A 85 -18.97 3.39 5.52
CA THR A 85 -18.21 3.40 4.26
C THR A 85 -17.03 4.38 4.37
N ILE A 86 -16.10 4.06 5.27
CA ILE A 86 -15.07 5.01 5.74
C ILE A 86 -14.19 5.52 4.60
N ASP A 87 -13.73 4.64 3.70
CA ASP A 87 -12.87 5.02 2.57
C ASP A 87 -13.52 6.10 1.69
N LYS A 88 -14.84 5.97 1.41
CA LYS A 88 -15.59 6.98 0.64
C LYS A 88 -15.84 8.24 1.44
N GLY A 89 -15.96 8.12 2.76
CA GLY A 89 -16.02 9.26 3.67
C GLY A 89 -14.75 10.12 3.59
N LEU A 90 -13.60 9.46 3.73
CA LEU A 90 -12.28 10.08 3.60
C LEU A 90 -12.10 10.77 2.24
N ASP A 91 -12.36 10.04 1.14
CA ASP A 91 -12.28 10.59 -0.23
C ASP A 91 -13.13 11.86 -0.38
N SER A 92 -14.35 11.85 0.16
CA SER A 92 -15.25 13.02 0.14
C SER A 92 -14.73 14.19 0.97
N PHE A 93 -14.14 13.97 2.14
CA PHE A 93 -13.58 15.07 2.93
C PHE A 93 -12.35 15.70 2.28
N VAL A 94 -11.48 14.88 1.66
CA VAL A 94 -10.32 15.37 0.89
C VAL A 94 -10.79 16.18 -0.31
N GLU A 95 -11.80 15.71 -1.05
CA GLU A 95 -12.37 16.48 -2.16
C GLU A 95 -13.03 17.79 -1.67
N ALA A 96 -13.70 17.79 -0.51
CA ALA A 96 -14.24 19.01 0.08
C ALA A 96 -13.14 20.05 0.37
N GLN A 97 -11.96 19.63 0.84
CA GLN A 97 -10.79 20.51 1.00
C GLN A 97 -10.26 21.02 -0.33
N ARG A 98 -10.25 20.18 -1.38
CA ARG A 98 -9.83 20.60 -2.72
C ARG A 98 -10.74 21.69 -3.29
N ARG A 99 -12.04 21.64 -2.95
CA ARG A 99 -13.03 22.67 -3.33
C ARG A 99 -12.91 23.94 -2.49
N ASP A 100 -12.66 23.82 -1.19
CA ASP A 100 -12.44 24.94 -0.28
C ASP A 100 -11.21 24.70 0.62
N PRO A 101 -10.02 25.18 0.19
CA PRO A 101 -8.78 25.00 0.96
C PRO A 101 -8.76 25.73 2.31
N ASP A 102 -9.70 26.64 2.57
CA ASP A 102 -9.82 27.35 3.85
C ASP A 102 -10.89 26.72 4.78
N CYS A 103 -11.54 25.64 4.35
CA CYS A 103 -12.61 24.96 5.09
C CYS A 103 -12.07 24.14 6.27
N ALA A 104 -12.01 24.74 7.46
CA ALA A 104 -11.57 24.07 8.68
C ALA A 104 -12.34 22.78 9.01
N MET A 105 -13.64 22.74 8.73
CA MET A 105 -14.45 21.53 8.96
C MET A 105 -14.13 20.40 7.99
N CYS A 106 -13.68 20.71 6.77
CA CYS A 106 -13.31 19.71 5.77
C CYS A 106 -12.04 18.96 6.21
N TYR A 107 -11.06 19.67 6.78
CA TYR A 107 -9.90 19.08 7.43
C TYR A 107 -10.26 18.28 8.68
N PHE A 108 -11.17 18.78 9.51
CA PHE A 108 -11.67 18.04 10.67
C PHE A 108 -12.35 16.72 10.25
N GLY A 109 -13.12 16.74 9.16
CA GLY A 109 -13.75 15.55 8.59
C GLY A 109 -12.74 14.48 8.19
N GLU A 110 -11.67 14.87 7.48
CA GLU A 110 -10.56 13.96 7.13
C GLU A 110 -9.89 13.38 8.38
N ALA A 111 -9.61 14.20 9.39
CA ALA A 111 -8.96 13.73 10.62
C ALA A 111 -9.86 12.83 11.49
N TRP A 112 -11.19 12.91 11.31
CA TRP A 112 -12.16 12.07 12.01
C TRP A 112 -12.41 10.73 11.30
N ALA A 113 -12.23 10.68 9.97
CA ALA A 113 -12.38 9.48 9.16
C ALA A 113 -11.35 8.39 9.50
#